data_AF-A0A258JD63-F1
#
_entry.id   AF-A0A258JD63-F1
#
_cell.length_a   1.000
_cell.length_b   1.000
_cell.length_c   1.000
_cell.angle_alpha   90.00
_cell.angle_beta   90.00
_cell.angle_gamma   90.00
#
_symmetry.space_group_name_H-M   'P 1'
#
loop_
_entity.id
_entity.type
_entity.pdbx_description
1 polymer ?
#
loop_
_entity_poly.entity_id
_entity_poly.type
_entity_poly.pdbx_seq_one_letter_code
_entity_poly.pdbx_strand_id
1 'polypeptide(L)'
;MFRNLEKKPPHIVPGTAVFLTSDPDFAPTAMLHNLKHNKVLHEHNVILTIVTADMPHVPEEERVQFTPLSEHFARVSLKFGYMDTPNVPKALAIARKHGWQFDIMSTSFFLSRRTLRPSAQSGMPTWQDHLFIALARSASDATDFFQIPTGRVVEVGTQVTV
;
A
#
# COMPACT_ATOMS: atom_id res chain seq x y z
N MET A 1 14.57 9.96 4.42
CA MET A 1 13.52 9.84 5.47
C MET A 1 13.81 8.73 6.47
N PHE A 2 14.16 7.51 6.03
CA PHE A 2 14.51 6.37 6.89
C PHE A 2 15.57 6.69 7.97
N ARG A 3 16.59 7.48 7.61
CA ARG A 3 17.64 7.98 8.53
C ARG A 3 17.16 8.75 9.78
N ASN A 4 15.94 9.32 9.78
CA ASN A 4 15.42 10.03 10.96
C ASN A 4 14.72 9.10 11.96
N LEU A 5 14.22 7.94 11.51
CA LEU A 5 13.62 6.93 12.39
C LEU A 5 14.67 6.21 13.23
N GLU A 6 15.90 6.10 12.74
CA GLU A 6 17.03 5.52 13.47
C GLU A 6 17.48 6.36 14.67
N LYS A 7 17.21 7.68 14.68
CA LYS A 7 17.67 8.59 15.76
C LYS A 7 16.82 8.54 17.03
N LYS A 8 15.56 8.12 16.92
CA LYS A 8 14.64 7.84 18.04
C LYS A 8 13.79 6.64 17.65
N PRO A 9 14.30 5.41 17.84
CA PRO A 9 13.62 4.23 17.36
C PRO A 9 12.27 4.09 18.08
N PRO A 10 11.15 4.01 17.34
CA PRO A 10 9.86 3.63 17.91
C PRO A 10 9.93 2.21 18.48
N HIS A 11 8.92 1.81 19.25
CA HIS A 11 8.87 0.45 19.77
C HIS A 11 8.74 -0.55 18.60
N ILE A 12 9.64 -1.54 18.55
CA ILE A 12 9.65 -2.57 17.50
C ILE A 12 8.85 -3.77 18.00
N VAL A 13 7.88 -4.22 17.21
CA VAL A 13 7.07 -5.42 17.47
C VAL A 13 7.41 -6.50 16.45
N PRO A 14 7.30 -7.79 16.83
CA PRO A 14 7.57 -8.89 15.92
C PRO A 14 6.60 -8.93 14.75
N GLY A 15 7.09 -9.42 13.60
CA GLY A 15 6.29 -9.67 12.40
C GLY A 15 6.54 -8.69 11.26
N THR A 16 5.67 -8.75 10.25
CA THR A 16 5.82 -8.02 9.00
C THR A 16 4.64 -7.08 8.75
N ALA A 17 4.93 -5.84 8.38
CA ALA A 17 3.93 -4.88 7.91
C ALA A 17 4.17 -4.52 6.45
N VAL A 18 3.11 -4.62 5.64
CA VAL A 18 3.12 -4.21 4.23
C VAL A 18 2.31 -2.93 4.10
N PHE A 19 2.95 -1.84 3.71
CA PHE A 19 2.32 -0.55 3.49
C PHE A 19 2.19 -0.30 1.99
N LEU A 20 0.95 -0.23 1.50
CA LEU A 20 0.73 0.09 0.09
C LEU A 20 0.89 1.59 -0.17
N THR A 21 1.56 1.93 -1.26
CA THR A 21 1.72 3.30 -1.75
C THR A 21 1.66 3.35 -3.27
N SER A 22 1.03 4.39 -3.79
CA SER A 22 1.06 4.72 -5.22
C SER A 22 2.38 5.35 -5.64
N ASP A 23 3.13 5.93 -4.69
CA ASP A 23 4.42 6.56 -4.94
C ASP A 23 5.50 5.88 -4.07
N PRO A 24 6.45 5.15 -4.68
CA PRO A 24 7.49 4.42 -3.95
C PRO A 24 8.58 5.31 -3.35
N ASP A 25 8.72 6.55 -3.79
CA ASP A 25 9.80 7.45 -3.37
C ASP A 25 9.46 8.26 -2.11
N PHE A 26 8.17 8.35 -1.78
CA PHE A 26 7.70 8.95 -0.55
C PHE A 26 7.26 7.90 0.48
N ALA A 27 7.33 8.27 1.76
CA ALA A 27 6.86 7.39 2.82
C ALA A 27 5.33 7.21 2.73
N PRO A 28 4.82 5.96 2.78
CA PRO A 28 3.38 5.70 2.75
C PRO A 28 2.65 6.43 3.87
N THR A 29 1.51 7.06 3.55
CA THR A 29 0.72 7.80 4.54
C THR A 29 0.22 6.90 5.69
N ALA A 30 -0.13 5.64 5.41
CA ALA A 30 -0.53 4.68 6.45
C ALA A 30 0.61 4.37 7.42
N MET A 31 1.86 4.31 6.93
CA MET A 31 3.04 4.14 7.79
C MET A 31 3.23 5.35 8.70
N LEU A 32 3.11 6.57 8.15
CA LEU A 32 3.24 7.80 8.94
C LEU A 32 2.16 7.90 10.02
N HIS A 33 0.92 7.53 9.69
CA HIS A 33 -0.18 7.50 10.63
C HIS A 33 0.02 6.43 11.71
N ASN A 34 0.44 5.23 11.33
CA ASN A 34 0.76 4.17 12.28
C ASN A 34 1.85 4.63 13.28
N LEU A 35 2.91 5.26 12.78
CA LEU A 35 3.96 5.80 13.64
C LEU A 35 3.47 6.96 14.52
N LYS A 36 2.61 7.84 14.00
CA LYS A 36 2.06 8.98 14.75
C LYS A 36 1.17 8.55 15.91
N HIS A 37 0.30 7.56 15.69
CA HIS A 37 -0.73 7.16 16.65
C HIS A 37 -0.31 5.97 17.50
N ASN A 38 0.21 4.91 16.88
CA ASN A 38 0.58 3.68 17.60
C ASN A 38 2.02 3.73 18.10
N LYS A 39 2.89 4.56 17.51
CA LYS A 39 4.32 4.67 17.87
C LYS A 39 5.06 3.32 17.81
N VAL A 40 4.60 2.45 16.92
CA VAL A 40 5.10 1.09 16.73
C VAL A 40 5.62 0.91 15.31
N LEU A 41 6.73 0.18 15.18
CA LEU A 41 7.31 -0.30 13.92
C LEU A 41 7.37 -1.83 13.96
N HIS A 42 7.25 -2.50 12.82
CA HIS A 42 7.42 -3.96 12.78
C HIS A 42 8.90 -4.29 12.53
N GLU A 43 9.34 -5.52 12.84
CA GLU A 43 10.70 -5.96 12.52
C GLU A 43 10.99 -5.89 11.02
N HIS A 44 9.99 -6.20 10.19
CA HIS A 44 10.07 -6.12 8.73
C HIS A 44 8.96 -5.20 8.19
N ASN A 45 9.35 -4.13 7.51
CA ASN A 45 8.42 -3.15 6.93
C ASN A 45 8.63 -3.09 5.42
N VAL A 46 7.54 -3.29 4.68
CA VAL A 46 7.57 -3.41 3.23
C VAL A 46 6.78 -2.29 2.64
N ILE A 47 7.43 -1.51 1.78
CA ILE A 47 6.77 -0.49 0.97
C ILE A 47 6.38 -1.16 -0.33
N LEU A 48 5.08 -1.42 -0.49
CA LEU A 48 4.53 -2.13 -1.64
C LEU A 48 3.92 -1.12 -2.63
N THR A 49 4.38 -1.17 -3.87
CA THR A 49 3.80 -0.43 -4.99
C THR A 49 3.28 -1.41 -6.03
N ILE A 50 2.10 -1.12 -6.57
CA ILE A 50 1.49 -1.93 -7.63
C ILE A 50 1.45 -1.08 -8.89
N VAL A 51 2.06 -1.58 -9.96
CA VAL A 51 2.19 -0.91 -11.24
C VAL A 51 1.44 -1.71 -12.29
N THR A 52 0.60 -1.03 -13.06
CA THR A 52 -0.02 -1.61 -14.26
C THR A 52 0.89 -1.35 -15.45
N ALA A 53 1.21 -2.40 -16.21
CA ALA A 53 2.06 -2.33 -17.38
C ALA A 53 1.22 -2.16 -18.66
N ASP A 54 1.81 -1.53 -19.67
CA ASP A 54 1.20 -1.32 -21.00
C ASP A 54 1.23 -2.60 -21.88
N MET A 55 1.18 -3.77 -21.26
CA MET A 55 1.14 -5.08 -21.91
C MET A 55 0.02 -5.93 -21.30
N PRO A 56 -0.58 -6.87 -22.07
CA PRO A 56 -1.74 -7.62 -21.59
C PRO A 56 -1.42 -8.47 -20.36
N HIS A 57 -0.29 -9.16 -20.36
CA HIS A 57 0.17 -10.01 -19.26
C HIS A 57 1.65 -9.77 -19.01
N VAL A 58 2.06 -9.68 -17.74
CA VAL A 58 3.48 -9.53 -17.36
C VAL A 58 4.08 -10.91 -17.03
N PRO A 59 5.27 -11.25 -17.57
CA PRO A 59 5.99 -12.48 -17.22
C PRO A 59 6.25 -12.61 -15.71
N GLU A 60 6.27 -13.83 -15.17
CA GLU A 60 6.45 -14.02 -13.70
C GLU A 60 7.77 -13.45 -13.18
N GLU A 61 8.82 -13.45 -14.00
CA GLU A 61 10.15 -12.96 -13.68
C GLU A 61 10.19 -11.44 -13.50
N GLU A 62 9.36 -10.71 -14.24
CA GLU A 62 9.25 -9.24 -14.16
C GLU A 62 8.14 -8.79 -13.21
N ARG A 63 7.33 -9.72 -12.70
CA ARG A 63 6.16 -9.44 -11.87
C ARG A 63 6.54 -8.88 -10.50
N VAL A 64 7.75 -9.20 -10.01
CA VAL A 64 8.20 -8.81 -8.67
C VAL A 64 9.60 -8.22 -8.73
N GLN A 65 9.72 -6.98 -8.28
CA GLN A 65 11.01 -6.37 -8.01
C GLN A 65 11.15 -6.14 -6.51
N PHE A 66 12.17 -6.75 -5.90
CA PHE A 66 12.50 -6.59 -4.49
C PHE A 66 13.77 -5.75 -4.34
N THR A 67 13.75 -4.78 -3.43
CA THR A 67 14.91 -3.92 -3.15
C THR A 67 15.04 -3.70 -1.64
N PRO A 68 16.08 -4.23 -0.98
CA PRO A 68 16.33 -3.93 0.43
C PRO A 68 16.76 -2.47 0.57
N LEU A 69 16.16 -1.75 1.53
CA LEU A 69 16.48 -0.35 1.81
C LEU A 69 17.31 -0.19 3.10
N SER A 70 16.99 -0.99 4.12
CA SER A 70 17.74 -1.10 5.36
C SER A 70 17.40 -2.42 6.07
N GLU A 71 17.93 -2.63 7.28
CA GLU A 71 17.65 -3.82 8.09
C GLU A 71 16.15 -4.07 8.31
N HIS A 72 15.37 -3.01 8.52
CA HIS A 72 13.94 -3.09 8.81
C HIS A 72 13.04 -2.72 7.63
N PHE A 73 13.60 -2.26 6.51
CA PHE A 73 12.83 -1.73 5.38
C PHE A 73 13.21 -2.37 4.06
N ALA A 74 12.19 -2.78 3.31
CA ALA A 74 12.32 -3.21 1.92
C ALA A 74 11.27 -2.50 1.06
N ARG A 75 11.61 -2.32 -0.21
CA ARG A 75 10.71 -1.86 -1.26
C ARG A 75 10.36 -3.03 -2.16
N VAL A 76 9.09 -3.19 -2.46
CA VAL A 76 8.57 -4.20 -3.37
C VAL A 76 7.70 -3.54 -4.42
N SER A 77 8.02 -3.76 -5.68
CA SER A 77 7.17 -3.37 -6.80
C SER A 77 6.55 -4.61 -7.40
N LEU A 78 5.22 -4.62 -7.51
CA LEU A 78 4.46 -5.65 -8.22
C LEU A 78 3.98 -5.09 -9.54
N LYS A 79 4.23 -5.82 -10.62
CA LYS A 79 3.87 -5.40 -11.97
C LYS A 79 2.83 -6.35 -12.55
N PHE A 80 1.68 -5.83 -12.94
CA PHE A 80 0.60 -6.59 -13.57
C PHE A 80 0.29 -6.01 -14.95
N GLY A 81 -0.05 -6.85 -15.92
CA GLY A 81 -0.55 -6.41 -17.21
C GLY A 81 -1.99 -5.89 -17.11
N TYR A 82 -2.45 -5.14 -18.11
CA TYR A 82 -3.80 -4.57 -18.08
C TYR A 82 -4.93 -5.61 -18.20
N MET A 83 -4.64 -6.84 -18.65
CA MET A 83 -5.58 -7.98 -18.63
C MET A 83 -5.35 -8.92 -17.44
N ASP A 84 -4.33 -8.68 -16.61
CA ASP A 84 -4.08 -9.52 -15.45
C ASP A 84 -5.12 -9.23 -14.36
N THR A 85 -5.56 -10.28 -13.67
CA THR A 85 -6.28 -10.12 -12.41
C THR A 85 -5.25 -10.03 -11.28
N PRO A 86 -5.08 -8.87 -10.62
CA PRO A 86 -4.04 -8.70 -9.63
C PRO A 86 -4.27 -9.59 -8.40
N ASN A 87 -3.26 -10.36 -8.03
CA ASN A 87 -3.28 -11.16 -6.81
C ASN A 87 -2.00 -10.89 -6.02
N VAL A 88 -2.11 -9.98 -5.05
CA VAL A 88 -0.97 -9.53 -4.25
C VAL A 88 -0.37 -10.66 -3.41
N PRO A 89 -1.14 -11.48 -2.67
CA PRO A 89 -0.56 -12.60 -1.91
C PRO A 89 0.23 -13.59 -2.77
N LYS A 90 -0.31 -13.95 -3.96
CA LYS A 90 0.34 -14.86 -4.90
C LYS A 90 1.61 -14.24 -5.48
N ALA A 91 1.58 -12.96 -5.84
CA ALA A 91 2.76 -12.27 -6.36
C ALA A 91 3.85 -12.13 -5.27
N LEU A 92 3.49 -11.80 -4.03
CA LEU A 92 4.43 -11.77 -2.90
C LEU A 92 5.03 -13.17 -2.59
N ALA A 93 4.30 -14.25 -2.85
CA ALA A 93 4.86 -15.60 -2.71
C ALA A 93 6.02 -15.86 -3.70
N ILE A 94 6.06 -15.19 -4.85
CA ILE A 94 7.20 -15.25 -5.79
C ILE A 94 8.43 -14.55 -5.18
N ALA A 95 8.23 -13.48 -4.42
CA ALA A 95 9.30 -12.79 -3.71
C ALA A 95 10.03 -13.70 -2.70
N ARG A 96 9.36 -14.74 -2.15
CA ARG A 96 10.01 -15.74 -1.28
C ARG A 96 11.19 -16.43 -1.95
N LYS A 97 11.12 -16.65 -3.27
CA LYS A 97 12.21 -17.28 -4.03
C LYS A 97 13.48 -16.41 -4.08
N HIS A 98 13.35 -15.11 -3.82
CA HIS A 98 14.45 -14.14 -3.79
C HIS A 98 15.07 -13.99 -2.39
N GLY A 99 14.84 -14.94 -1.49
CA GLY A 99 15.46 -15.00 -0.16
C GLY A 99 14.70 -14.24 0.94
N TRP A 100 13.54 -13.66 0.63
CA TRP A 100 12.74 -12.95 1.61
C TRP A 100 11.70 -13.87 2.26
N GLN A 101 11.85 -14.14 3.57
CA GLN A 101 10.91 -14.97 4.33
C GLN A 101 9.68 -14.14 4.72
N PHE A 102 8.67 -14.15 3.86
CA PHE A 102 7.41 -13.46 4.08
C PHE A 102 6.32 -14.46 4.46
N ASP A 103 5.64 -14.34 5.59
CA ASP A 103 4.45 -15.14 5.90
C ASP A 103 3.17 -14.29 5.86
N ILE A 104 2.26 -14.65 4.96
CA ILE A 104 0.99 -13.94 4.75
C ILE A 104 0.18 -13.92 6.06
N MET A 105 0.20 -15.01 6.83
CA MET A 105 -0.62 -15.16 8.03
C MET A 105 -0.15 -14.26 9.18
N SER A 106 1.15 -14.03 9.29
CA SER A 106 1.75 -13.10 10.26
C SER A 106 1.94 -11.68 9.72
N THR A 107 1.59 -11.42 8.45
CA THR A 107 1.70 -10.09 7.84
C THR A 107 0.45 -9.26 8.04
N SER A 108 0.63 -8.00 8.42
CA SER A 108 -0.42 -6.98 8.45
C SER A 108 -0.34 -6.08 7.22
N PHE A 109 -1.44 -5.94 6.48
CA PHE A 109 -1.50 -5.07 5.31
C PHE A 109 -2.13 -3.73 5.69
N PHE A 110 -1.37 -2.66 5.51
CA PHE A 110 -1.79 -1.29 5.77
C PHE A 110 -2.14 -0.60 4.45
N LEU A 111 -3.42 -0.26 4.31
CA LEU A 111 -3.96 0.41 3.14
C LEU A 111 -4.33 1.85 3.50
N SER A 112 -3.80 2.81 2.75
CA SER A 112 -4.26 4.20 2.83
C SER A 112 -5.47 4.38 1.92
N ARG A 113 -6.67 4.52 2.51
CA ARG A 113 -7.84 4.99 1.74
C ARG A 113 -7.82 6.51 1.66
N ARG A 114 -7.84 7.04 0.43
CA ARG A 114 -8.15 8.46 0.20
C ARG A 114 -9.67 8.60 0.12
N THR A 115 -10.25 9.22 1.14
CA THR A 115 -11.67 9.56 1.13
C THR A 115 -11.85 10.99 0.65
N LEU A 116 -12.50 11.15 -0.51
CA LEU A 116 -12.82 12.46 -1.07
C LEU A 116 -13.97 13.08 -0.27
N ARG A 117 -13.77 14.32 0.18
CA ARG A 117 -14.79 15.15 0.84
C ARG A 117 -15.03 16.43 0.03
N PRO A 118 -16.27 16.93 -0.02
CA PRO A 118 -16.57 18.17 -0.70
C PRO A 118 -15.89 19.34 0.02
N SER A 119 -15.17 20.17 -0.72
CA SER A 119 -14.60 21.43 -0.24
C SER A 119 -15.62 22.55 -0.36
N ALA A 120 -15.72 23.42 0.65
CA ALA A 120 -16.51 24.66 0.56
C ALA A 120 -15.90 25.68 -0.43
N GLN A 121 -14.67 25.45 -0.89
CA GLN A 121 -13.95 26.26 -1.88
C GLN A 121 -13.74 25.51 -3.21
N SER A 122 -14.53 24.47 -3.50
CA SER A 122 -14.49 23.80 -4.81
C SER A 122 -14.85 24.78 -5.92
N GLY A 123 -14.11 24.77 -7.02
CA GLY A 123 -14.44 25.53 -8.23
C GLY A 123 -15.63 24.95 -9.00
N MET A 124 -16.14 23.78 -8.58
CA MET A 124 -17.27 23.08 -9.19
C MET A 124 -18.58 23.37 -8.44
N PRO A 125 -19.73 23.39 -9.14
CA PRO A 125 -21.04 23.38 -8.49
C PRO A 125 -21.20 22.17 -7.57
N THR A 126 -21.83 22.35 -6.40
CA THR A 126 -21.99 21.32 -5.36
C THR A 126 -22.64 20.01 -5.82
N TRP A 127 -23.53 20.06 -6.83
CA TRP A 127 -24.12 18.84 -7.39
C TRP A 127 -23.10 18.01 -8.20
N GLN A 128 -22.12 18.66 -8.84
CA GLN A 128 -21.03 17.98 -9.55
C GLN A 128 -20.06 17.33 -8.56
N ASP A 129 -19.74 18.00 -7.46
CA ASP A 129 -18.92 17.41 -6.38
C ASP A 129 -19.59 16.15 -5.83
N HIS A 130 -20.89 16.21 -5.56
CA HIS A 130 -21.63 15.05 -5.03
C HIS A 130 -21.68 13.89 -6.03
N LEU A 131 -21.89 14.17 -7.32
CA LEU A 131 -21.86 13.15 -8.37
C LEU A 131 -20.48 12.53 -8.50
N PHE A 132 -19.41 13.35 -8.55
CA PHE A 132 -18.03 12.88 -8.63
C PHE A 132 -17.64 12.03 -7.43
N ILE A 133 -17.98 12.48 -6.22
CA ILE A 133 -17.72 11.73 -4.99
C ILE A 133 -18.50 10.41 -4.97
N ALA A 134 -19.76 10.40 -5.44
CA ALA A 134 -20.54 9.16 -5.53
C ALA A 134 -19.93 8.16 -6.52
N LEU A 135 -19.52 8.62 -7.71
CA LEU A 135 -18.84 7.79 -8.70
C LEU A 135 -17.50 7.27 -8.19
N ALA A 136 -16.69 8.13 -7.56
CA ALA A 136 -15.39 7.76 -7.00
C ALA A 136 -15.51 6.78 -5.82
N ARG A 137 -16.56 6.89 -5.00
CA ARG A 137 -16.87 5.90 -3.94
C ARG A 137 -17.38 4.58 -4.49
N SER A 138 -18.00 4.60 -5.67
CA SER A 138 -18.51 3.41 -6.35
C SER A 138 -17.43 2.69 -7.17
N ALA A 139 -16.29 3.33 -7.43
CA ALA A 139 -15.13 2.68 -8.02
C ALA A 139 -14.57 1.66 -7.02
N SER A 140 -14.38 0.42 -7.50
CA SER A 140 -14.04 -0.77 -6.71
C SER A 140 -13.01 -0.55 -5.60
N ASP A 141 -13.27 -1.14 -4.43
CA ASP A 141 -12.34 -1.13 -3.32
C ASP A 141 -11.03 -1.83 -3.69
N ALA A 142 -9.91 -1.11 -3.50
CA ALA A 142 -8.57 -1.60 -3.81
C ALA A 142 -8.27 -2.94 -3.13
N THR A 143 -8.80 -3.17 -1.93
CA THR A 143 -8.65 -4.42 -1.17
C THR A 143 -9.20 -5.64 -1.92
N ASP A 144 -10.39 -5.50 -2.48
CA ASP A 144 -11.07 -6.55 -3.25
C ASP A 144 -10.40 -6.73 -4.62
N PHE A 145 -10.04 -5.62 -5.27
CA PHE A 145 -9.37 -5.63 -6.56
C PHE A 145 -7.99 -6.31 -6.50
N PHE A 146 -7.23 -6.10 -5.42
CA PHE A 146 -5.90 -6.70 -5.23
C PHE A 146 -5.92 -8.06 -4.51
N GLN A 147 -7.11 -8.58 -4.20
CA GLN A 147 -7.33 -9.87 -3.53
C GLN A 147 -6.57 -9.99 -2.20
N ILE A 148 -6.52 -8.90 -1.41
CA ILE A 148 -5.84 -8.88 -0.12
C ILE A 148 -6.77 -9.51 0.94
N PRO A 149 -6.31 -10.46 1.77
CA PRO A 149 -7.15 -11.10 2.77
C PRO A 149 -7.73 -10.10 3.80
N THR A 150 -9.06 -9.95 3.82
CA THR A 150 -9.77 -8.94 4.62
C THR A 150 -9.50 -9.03 6.14
N GLY A 151 -9.25 -10.23 6.67
CA GLY A 151 -8.90 -10.44 8.09
C GLY A 151 -7.52 -9.93 8.51
N ARG A 152 -6.71 -9.41 7.58
CA ARG A 152 -5.34 -8.92 7.82
C ARG A 152 -5.12 -7.49 7.33
N VAL A 153 -6.21 -6.79 6.98
CA VAL A 153 -6.16 -5.42 6.47
C VAL A 153 -6.43 -4.43 7.60
N VAL A 154 -5.52 -3.49 7.77
CA VAL A 154 -5.72 -2.28 8.57
C VAL A 154 -5.86 -1.11 7.62
N GLU A 155 -7.07 -0.59 7.51
CA GLU A 155 -7.34 0.59 6.69
C GLU A 155 -7.12 1.84 7.52
N VAL A 156 -6.20 2.69 7.07
CA VAL A 156 -5.92 3.97 7.70
C VAL A 156 -6.42 5.07 6.78
N GLY A 157 -7.63 5.55 7.06
CA GLY A 157 -8.29 6.59 6.26
C GLY A 157 -7.60 7.94 6.37
N THR A 158 -7.36 8.58 5.22
CA THR A 158 -7.04 10.01 5.11
C THR A 158 -8.19 10.72 4.40
N GLN A 159 -8.61 11.88 4.91
CA GLN A 159 -9.62 12.71 4.27
C GLN A 159 -8.93 13.74 3.38
N VAL A 160 -9.32 13.80 2.11
CA VAL A 160 -8.82 14.75 1.12
C VAL A 160 -10.01 15.55 0.62
N THR A 161 -9.93 16.87 0.67
CA THR A 161 -10.96 17.77 0.14
C THR A 161 -10.76 17.97 -1.36
N VAL A 162 -11.84 17.84 -2.13
CA VAL A 162 -11.93 18.22 -3.55
C VAL A 162 -12.65 19.54 -3.66
#